data_AF-A0A3D4LMX3-F1
#
_entry.id   AF-A0A3D4LMX3-F1
#
_cell.length_a   1.000
_cell.length_b   1.000
_cell.length_c   1.000
_cell.angle_alpha   90.00
_cell.angle_beta   90.00
_cell.angle_gamma   90.00
#
_symmetry.space_group_name_H-M   'P 1'
#
loop_
_entity.id
_entity.type
_entity.pdbx_description
1 polymer ?
#
loop_
_entity_poly.entity_id
_entity_poly.type
_entity_poly.pdbx_seq_one_letter_code
_entity_poly.pdbx_strand_id
1 'polypeptide(L)'
;MIKNKNLLFVIKILILIILFLSALYFENAHQQRLIVLIVIFVFFLINNAAKYFLKAQNKLFILFLVDIALIYILETNSRLLINYFFHSFYIIIFLEASLLLPLKKGITIGIITVIISMIKYAYLIYYKFNLSNVSQMVFFLMVNILILVIATFAQHTKEEKEKKDILYRELLDTHKQLKEYTDELNRLSVIEERNRIARDIHDTLGHNMTALIMQLQMADHYAMSDAGKSLQMINNSLNTAKESLSKI
;
A
#
# COMPACT_ATOMS: atom_id res chain seq x y z
N MET A 1 13.68 7.30 -1.92
CA MET A 1 12.76 7.45 -3.07
C MET A 1 13.15 8.58 -4.06
N ILE A 2 13.60 9.75 -3.59
CA ILE A 2 13.93 10.92 -4.44
C ILE A 2 15.17 10.70 -5.35
N LYS A 3 16.22 10.02 -4.84
CA LYS A 3 17.47 9.78 -5.60
C LYS A 3 17.27 8.95 -6.87
N ASN A 4 16.37 7.96 -6.84
CA ASN A 4 16.04 7.12 -8.00
C ASN A 4 15.23 7.90 -9.07
N LYS A 5 14.42 8.87 -8.66
CA LYS A 5 13.60 9.65 -9.61
C LYS A 5 14.46 10.55 -10.50
N ASN A 6 15.52 11.13 -9.94
CA ASN A 6 16.46 11.97 -10.70
C ASN A 6 17.27 11.13 -11.67
N LEU A 7 17.74 9.95 -11.24
CA LEU A 7 18.48 9.04 -12.10
C LEU A 7 17.64 8.57 -13.29
N LEU A 8 16.38 8.14 -13.05
CA LEU A 8 15.47 7.72 -14.11
C LEU A 8 15.17 8.84 -15.11
N PHE A 9 15.01 10.08 -14.63
CA PHE A 9 14.80 11.24 -15.48
C PHE A 9 16.01 11.54 -16.37
N VAL A 10 17.22 11.51 -15.82
CA VAL A 10 18.46 11.73 -16.59
C VAL A 10 18.65 10.62 -17.64
N ILE A 11 18.45 9.36 -17.26
CA ILE A 11 18.53 8.22 -18.19
C ILE A 11 17.53 8.39 -19.33
N LYS A 12 16.28 8.79 -19.02
CA LYS A 12 15.26 9.04 -20.03
C LYS A 12 15.68 10.13 -21.03
N ILE A 13 16.18 11.27 -20.54
CA ILE A 13 16.65 12.35 -21.41
C ILE A 13 17.78 11.87 -22.32
N LEU A 14 18.75 11.12 -21.77
CA LEU A 14 19.84 10.56 -22.57
C LEU A 14 19.32 9.62 -23.66
N ILE A 15 18.37 8.74 -23.34
CA ILE A 15 17.73 7.84 -24.32
C ILE A 15 17.04 8.66 -25.43
N LEU A 16 16.26 9.69 -25.06
CA LEU A 16 15.58 10.55 -26.03
C LEU A 16 16.56 11.27 -26.96
N ILE A 17 17.68 11.78 -26.42
CA ILE A 17 18.73 12.43 -27.21
C ILE A 17 19.39 11.44 -28.16
N ILE A 18 19.75 10.24 -27.68
CA ILE A 18 20.37 9.20 -28.50
C ILE A 18 19.44 8.77 -29.64
N LEU A 19 18.17 8.56 -29.35
CA LEU A 19 17.15 8.21 -30.35
C LEU A 19 16.95 9.36 -31.36
N PHE A 20 16.95 10.61 -30.91
CA PHE A 20 16.85 11.78 -31.79
C PHE A 20 18.05 11.90 -32.72
N LEU A 21 19.28 11.77 -32.20
CA LEU A 21 20.50 11.80 -33.01
C LEU A 21 20.53 10.64 -34.02
N SER A 22 20.10 9.44 -33.59
CA SER A 22 19.97 8.29 -34.49
C SER A 22 18.94 8.58 -35.60
N ALA A 23 17.79 9.15 -35.26
CA ALA A 23 16.78 9.54 -36.23
C ALA A 23 17.34 10.51 -37.28
N LEU A 24 18.06 11.55 -36.84
CA LEU A 24 18.69 12.53 -37.74
C LEU A 24 19.75 11.90 -38.66
N TYR A 25 20.53 10.96 -38.14
CA TYR A 25 21.55 10.24 -38.92
C TYR A 25 20.91 9.49 -40.10
N PHE A 26 19.84 8.72 -39.87
CA PHE A 26 19.16 7.99 -40.95
C PHE A 26 18.33 8.91 -41.86
N GLU A 27 17.85 10.03 -41.34
CA GLU A 27 16.99 10.94 -42.07
C GLU A 27 17.75 11.77 -43.12
N ASN A 28 19.07 11.94 -42.96
CA ASN A 28 19.91 12.79 -43.81
C ASN A 28 19.25 14.18 -44.02
N ALA A 29 18.82 14.80 -42.92
CA ALA A 29 18.18 16.11 -42.96
C ALA A 29 19.21 17.21 -43.23
N HIS A 30 18.91 18.07 -44.21
CA HIS A 30 19.78 19.20 -44.59
C HIS A 30 19.03 20.52 -44.51
N GLN A 31 19.79 21.60 -44.29
CA GLN A 31 19.32 22.99 -44.35
C GLN A 31 18.11 23.27 -43.44
N GLN A 32 17.02 23.80 -43.98
CA GLN A 32 15.86 24.28 -43.21
C GLN A 32 15.14 23.16 -42.44
N ARG A 33 15.07 21.94 -43.00
CA ARG A 33 14.38 20.82 -42.33
C ARG A 33 15.09 20.39 -41.05
N LEU A 34 16.43 20.37 -41.07
CA LEU A 34 17.21 20.05 -39.88
C LEU A 34 16.94 21.04 -38.73
N ILE A 35 16.88 22.33 -39.05
CA ILE A 35 16.59 23.38 -38.08
C ILE A 35 15.19 23.16 -37.47
N VAL A 36 14.18 22.89 -38.31
CA VAL A 36 12.81 22.62 -37.84
C VAL A 36 12.76 21.43 -36.89
N LEU A 37 13.40 20.30 -37.23
CA LEU A 37 13.42 19.10 -36.38
C LEU A 37 14.11 19.37 -35.02
N ILE A 38 15.22 20.10 -35.03
CA ILE A 38 15.94 20.47 -33.80
C ILE A 38 15.08 21.39 -32.94
N VAL A 39 14.42 22.39 -33.52
CA VAL A 39 13.56 23.32 -32.77
C VAL A 39 12.39 22.57 -32.12
N ILE A 40 11.71 21.69 -32.85
CA ILE A 40 10.62 20.87 -32.30
C ILE A 40 11.15 19.98 -31.16
N PHE A 41 12.31 19.36 -31.33
CA PHE A 41 12.91 18.51 -30.30
C PHE A 41 13.33 19.29 -29.05
N VAL A 42 13.83 20.51 -29.21
CA VAL A 42 14.14 21.40 -28.07
C VAL A 42 12.86 21.76 -27.31
N PHE A 43 11.77 22.12 -28.02
CA PHE A 43 10.47 22.34 -27.36
C PHE A 43 9.96 21.08 -26.64
N PHE A 44 10.14 19.91 -27.24
CA PHE A 44 9.81 18.64 -26.62
C PHE A 44 10.62 18.39 -25.34
N LEU A 45 11.93 18.64 -25.34
CA LEU A 45 12.78 18.53 -24.14
C LEU A 45 12.39 19.55 -23.06
N ILE A 46 12.08 20.79 -23.42
CA ILE A 46 11.61 21.83 -22.49
C ILE A 46 10.29 21.39 -21.84
N ASN A 47 9.35 20.86 -22.62
CA ASN A 47 8.09 20.36 -22.10
C ASN A 47 8.31 19.16 -21.15
N ASN A 48 9.22 18.26 -21.50
CA ASN A 48 9.62 17.14 -20.63
C ASN A 48 10.29 17.60 -19.32
N ALA A 49 11.12 18.64 -19.37
CA ALA A 49 11.69 19.26 -18.17
C ALA A 49 10.61 19.92 -17.31
N ALA A 50 9.64 20.60 -17.91
CA ALA A 50 8.54 21.22 -17.17
C ALA A 50 7.71 20.20 -16.37
N LYS A 51 7.48 18.99 -16.91
CA LYS A 51 6.80 17.90 -16.19
C LYS A 51 7.51 17.50 -14.89
N TYR A 52 8.84 17.61 -14.83
CA TYR A 52 9.60 17.28 -13.62
C TYR A 52 9.29 18.24 -12.46
N PHE A 53 9.07 19.52 -12.75
CA PHE A 53 8.80 20.55 -11.74
C PHE A 53 7.31 20.67 -11.37
N LEU A 54 6.40 20.27 -12.26
CA LEU A 54 4.96 20.41 -12.06
C LEU A 54 4.37 19.26 -11.23
N LYS A 55 3.69 19.60 -10.13
CA LYS A 55 2.97 18.62 -9.27
C LYS A 55 1.48 18.51 -9.56
N ALA A 56 0.89 19.49 -10.27
CA ALA A 56 -0.54 19.53 -10.51
C ALA A 56 -0.95 18.56 -11.63
N GLN A 57 -1.84 17.60 -11.32
CA GLN A 57 -2.24 16.53 -12.25
C GLN A 57 -2.87 17.05 -13.55
N ASN A 58 -3.66 18.12 -13.49
CA ASN A 58 -4.31 18.67 -14.70
C ASN A 58 -3.28 19.34 -15.62
N LYS A 59 -2.26 20.01 -15.05
CA LYS A 59 -1.16 20.56 -15.83
C LYS A 59 -0.37 19.43 -16.49
N LEU A 60 -0.01 18.39 -15.74
CA LEU A 60 0.70 17.22 -16.30
C LEU A 60 -0.04 16.59 -17.47
N PHE A 61 -1.37 16.39 -17.35
CA PHE A 61 -2.20 15.86 -18.43
C PHE A 61 -2.10 16.69 -19.71
N ILE A 62 -2.15 18.02 -19.60
CA ILE A 62 -1.99 18.93 -20.75
C ILE A 62 -0.58 18.82 -21.34
N LEU A 63 0.47 18.75 -20.53
CA LEU A 63 1.83 18.57 -21.04
C LEU A 63 2.01 17.25 -21.81
N PHE A 64 1.30 16.18 -21.43
CA PHE A 64 1.30 14.94 -22.21
C PHE A 64 0.61 15.11 -23.57
N LEU A 65 -0.49 15.84 -23.66
CA LEU A 65 -1.13 16.15 -24.94
C LEU A 65 -0.21 16.99 -25.84
N VAL A 66 0.49 17.96 -25.26
CA VAL A 66 1.50 18.78 -25.97
C VAL A 66 2.62 17.90 -26.53
N ASP A 67 3.12 16.93 -25.75
CA ASP A 67 4.16 16.03 -26.24
C ASP A 67 3.68 15.16 -27.40
N ILE A 68 2.46 14.62 -27.35
CA ILE A 68 1.89 13.83 -28.45
C ILE A 68 1.77 14.70 -29.71
N ALA A 69 1.32 15.94 -29.58
CA ALA A 69 1.26 16.89 -30.69
C ALA A 69 2.66 17.20 -31.25
N LEU A 70 3.66 17.43 -30.39
CA LEU A 70 5.04 17.69 -30.81
C LEU A 70 5.64 16.50 -31.54
N ILE A 71 5.43 15.25 -31.09
CA ILE A 71 5.88 14.06 -31.83
C ILE A 71 5.19 13.98 -33.18
N TYR A 72 3.87 14.18 -33.23
CA TYR A 72 3.14 14.10 -34.50
C TYR A 72 3.64 15.14 -35.52
N ILE A 73 3.91 16.36 -35.06
CA ILE A 73 4.51 17.43 -35.89
C ILE A 73 5.94 17.03 -36.30
N LEU A 74 6.75 16.49 -35.39
CA LEU A 74 8.10 16.02 -35.66
C LEU A 74 8.10 14.96 -36.77
N GLU A 75 7.22 13.96 -36.65
CA GLU A 75 7.08 12.90 -37.64
C GLU A 75 6.56 13.42 -38.97
N THR A 76 5.59 14.34 -38.98
CA THR A 76 5.06 14.90 -40.23
C THR A 76 6.13 15.67 -41.02
N ASN A 77 7.08 16.29 -40.31
CA ASN A 77 8.22 16.95 -40.94
C ASN A 77 9.35 15.98 -41.35
N SER A 78 9.26 14.70 -40.99
CA SER A 78 10.28 13.72 -41.37
C SER A 78 10.19 13.36 -42.86
N ARG A 79 11.35 13.23 -43.50
CA ARG A 79 11.44 12.71 -44.89
C ARG A 79 10.86 11.30 -45.01
N LEU A 80 11.11 10.47 -44.01
CA LEU A 80 10.63 9.10 -43.97
C LEU A 80 9.17 9.10 -43.54
N LEU A 81 8.35 8.35 -44.26
CA LEU A 81 6.94 8.26 -43.92
C LEU A 81 6.75 7.69 -42.51
N ILE A 82 7.54 6.67 -42.17
CA ILE A 82 7.73 6.18 -40.81
C ILE A 82 9.21 6.25 -40.47
N ASN A 83 9.58 7.16 -39.58
CA ASN A 83 10.90 7.18 -38.95
C ASN A 83 10.78 6.44 -37.61
N TYR A 84 11.23 5.18 -37.56
CA TYR A 84 11.06 4.33 -36.37
C TYR A 84 11.66 4.91 -35.09
N PHE A 85 12.71 5.74 -35.19
CA PHE A 85 13.30 6.39 -34.03
C PHE A 85 12.36 7.46 -33.45
N PHE A 86 11.78 8.32 -34.30
CA PHE A 86 10.75 9.27 -33.85
C PHE A 86 9.48 8.54 -33.39
N HIS A 87 9.09 7.48 -34.07
CA HIS A 87 7.91 6.70 -33.73
C HIS A 87 8.03 6.05 -32.33
N SER A 88 9.24 5.66 -31.94
CA SER A 88 9.52 5.09 -30.62
C SER A 88 9.24 6.08 -29.46
N PHE A 89 9.19 7.39 -29.73
CA PHE A 89 8.86 8.39 -28.69
C PHE A 89 7.44 8.23 -28.15
N TYR A 90 6.49 7.73 -28.96
CA TYR A 90 5.13 7.43 -28.47
C TYR A 90 5.16 6.37 -27.36
N ILE A 91 6.00 5.34 -27.49
CA ILE A 91 6.16 4.30 -26.48
C ILE A 91 6.72 4.91 -25.18
N ILE A 92 7.71 5.80 -25.28
CA ILE A 92 8.33 6.44 -24.12
C ILE A 92 7.35 7.36 -23.39
N ILE A 93 6.61 8.21 -24.12
CA ILE A 93 5.56 9.06 -23.55
C ILE A 93 4.53 8.20 -22.87
N PHE A 94 4.09 7.14 -23.54
CA PHE A 94 3.01 6.31 -23.04
C PHE A 94 3.41 5.63 -21.73
N LEU A 95 4.61 5.03 -21.70
CA LEU A 95 5.17 4.45 -20.48
C LEU A 95 5.30 5.50 -19.38
N GLU A 96 5.79 6.70 -19.68
CA GLU A 96 5.89 7.77 -18.70
C GLU A 96 4.52 8.21 -18.17
N ALA A 97 3.53 8.37 -19.03
CA ALA A 97 2.17 8.75 -18.66
C ALA A 97 1.57 7.74 -17.68
N SER A 98 1.84 6.44 -17.90
CA SER A 98 1.41 5.37 -17.01
C SER A 98 2.10 5.39 -15.64
N LEU A 99 3.30 5.98 -15.53
CA LEU A 99 4.04 6.06 -14.26
C LEU A 99 3.73 7.34 -13.47
N LEU A 100 3.40 8.44 -14.16
CA LEU A 100 3.23 9.76 -13.55
C LEU A 100 1.77 10.15 -13.31
N LEU A 101 0.82 9.63 -14.09
CA LEU A 101 -0.60 9.94 -13.97
C LEU A 101 -1.36 8.84 -13.22
N PRO A 102 -2.50 9.17 -12.59
CA PRO A 102 -3.43 8.17 -12.08
C PRO A 102 -3.94 7.26 -13.21
N LEU A 103 -4.31 6.02 -12.87
CA LEU A 103 -4.70 4.95 -13.80
C LEU A 103 -5.62 5.42 -14.92
N LYS A 104 -6.74 6.08 -14.58
CA LYS A 104 -7.72 6.56 -15.56
C LYS A 104 -7.11 7.56 -16.56
N LYS A 105 -6.37 8.56 -16.07
CA LYS A 105 -5.74 9.59 -16.92
C LYS A 105 -4.60 9.01 -17.76
N GLY A 106 -3.81 8.10 -17.19
CA GLY A 106 -2.74 7.40 -17.89
C GLY A 106 -3.27 6.55 -19.05
N ILE A 107 -4.34 5.78 -18.82
CA ILE A 107 -5.01 5.00 -19.87
C ILE A 107 -5.58 5.90 -20.97
N THR A 108 -6.22 7.02 -20.61
CA THR A 108 -6.73 7.99 -21.60
C THR A 108 -5.61 8.52 -22.50
N ILE A 109 -4.49 8.97 -21.91
CA ILE A 109 -3.32 9.41 -22.68
C ILE A 109 -2.76 8.28 -23.55
N GLY A 110 -2.74 7.06 -23.03
CA GLY A 110 -2.31 5.88 -23.79
C GLY A 110 -3.15 5.61 -25.03
N ILE A 111 -4.48 5.57 -24.87
CA ILE A 111 -5.40 5.36 -25.99
C ILE A 111 -5.22 6.46 -27.05
N ILE A 112 -5.14 7.73 -26.63
CA ILE A 112 -4.89 8.86 -27.54
C ILE A 112 -3.55 8.69 -28.28
N THR A 113 -2.49 8.31 -27.55
CA THR A 113 -1.16 8.09 -28.11
C THR A 113 -1.16 6.98 -29.17
N VAL A 114 -1.83 5.85 -28.88
CA VAL A 114 -1.97 4.75 -29.83
C VAL A 114 -2.72 5.19 -31.07
N ILE A 115 -3.88 5.84 -30.92
CA ILE A 115 -4.67 6.33 -32.06
C ILE A 115 -3.84 7.26 -32.95
N ILE A 116 -3.15 8.24 -32.36
CA ILE A 116 -2.35 9.20 -33.11
C ILE A 116 -1.17 8.53 -33.82
N SER A 117 -0.49 7.59 -33.16
CA SER A 117 0.61 6.81 -33.77
C SER A 117 0.12 5.99 -34.98
N MET A 118 -1.12 5.50 -34.97
CA MET A 118 -1.67 4.68 -36.05
C MET A 118 -1.98 5.48 -37.33
N ILE A 119 -2.15 6.81 -37.25
CA ILE A 119 -2.50 7.65 -38.41
C ILE A 119 -1.47 7.49 -39.53
N LYS A 120 -0.18 7.45 -39.20
CA LYS A 120 0.88 7.29 -40.21
C LYS A 120 0.92 5.91 -40.84
N TYR A 121 0.62 4.86 -40.08
CA TYR A 121 0.49 3.51 -40.65
C TYR A 121 -0.72 3.42 -41.58
N ALA A 122 -1.86 4.00 -41.21
CA ALA A 122 -3.02 4.08 -42.09
C ALA A 122 -2.70 4.80 -43.40
N TYR A 123 -1.98 5.93 -43.33
CA TYR A 123 -1.52 6.66 -44.51
C TYR A 123 -0.50 5.85 -45.34
N LEU A 124 0.45 5.15 -44.70
CA LEU A 124 1.41 4.26 -45.38
C LEU A 124 0.69 3.15 -46.17
N ILE A 125 -0.31 2.51 -45.56
CA ILE A 125 -1.08 1.44 -46.19
C ILE A 125 -1.91 1.98 -47.36
N TYR A 126 -2.51 3.16 -47.20
CA TYR A 126 -3.28 3.81 -48.28
C TYR A 126 -2.43 4.09 -49.52
N TYR A 127 -1.21 4.62 -49.35
CA TYR A 127 -0.32 4.95 -50.48
C TYR A 127 0.48 3.76 -51.02
N LYS A 128 0.89 2.82 -50.16
CA LYS A 128 1.74 1.68 -50.50
C LYS A 128 1.26 0.42 -49.80
N PHE A 129 0.16 -0.14 -50.29
CA PHE A 129 -0.33 -1.40 -49.78
C PHE A 129 0.65 -2.54 -50.10
N ASN A 130 1.25 -3.13 -49.05
CA ASN A 130 1.99 -4.38 -49.14
C ASN A 130 1.91 -5.14 -47.81
N LEU A 131 2.19 -6.44 -47.82
CA LEU A 131 2.09 -7.29 -46.63
C LEU A 131 3.10 -6.91 -45.54
N SER A 132 4.26 -6.36 -45.94
CA SER A 132 5.31 -5.92 -45.00
C SER A 132 4.87 -4.72 -44.15
N ASN A 133 4.24 -3.71 -44.76
CA ASN A 133 3.73 -2.51 -44.09
C ASN A 133 2.56 -2.85 -43.17
N VAL A 134 1.67 -3.76 -43.60
CA VAL A 134 0.59 -4.28 -42.76
C VAL A 134 1.18 -5.03 -41.56
N SER A 135 2.19 -5.88 -41.77
CA SER A 135 2.87 -6.59 -40.69
C SER A 135 3.53 -5.64 -39.69
N GLN A 136 4.20 -4.59 -40.16
CA GLN A 136 4.80 -3.55 -39.31
C GLN A 136 3.75 -2.80 -38.48
N MET A 137 2.61 -2.43 -39.08
CA MET A 137 1.51 -1.79 -38.37
C MET A 137 0.97 -2.70 -37.27
N VAL A 138 0.65 -3.96 -37.60
CA VAL A 138 0.11 -4.93 -36.64
C VAL A 138 1.10 -5.20 -35.51
N PHE A 139 2.39 -5.35 -35.84
CA PHE A 139 3.44 -5.53 -34.84
C PHE A 139 3.50 -4.33 -33.88
N PHE A 140 3.52 -3.10 -34.40
CA PHE A 140 3.57 -1.92 -33.56
C PHE A 140 2.30 -1.76 -32.70
N LEU A 141 1.12 -2.02 -33.27
CA LEU A 141 -0.15 -2.04 -32.54
C LEU A 141 -0.10 -3.08 -31.40
N MET A 142 0.38 -4.29 -31.68
CA MET A 142 0.51 -5.36 -30.69
C MET A 142 1.45 -4.97 -29.55
N VAL A 143 2.61 -4.37 -29.87
CA VAL A 143 3.56 -3.86 -28.86
C VAL A 143 2.90 -2.80 -27.98
N ASN A 144 2.15 -1.86 -28.56
CA ASN A 144 1.46 -0.84 -27.78
C ASN A 144 0.37 -1.41 -26.88
N ILE A 145 -0.44 -2.35 -27.39
CA ILE A 145 -1.46 -3.05 -26.60
C ILE A 145 -0.80 -3.82 -25.46
N LEU A 146 0.29 -4.53 -25.73
CA LEU A 146 1.04 -5.28 -24.71
C LEU A 146 1.55 -4.34 -23.62
N ILE A 147 2.18 -3.22 -23.99
CA ILE A 147 2.66 -2.23 -23.02
C ILE A 147 1.48 -1.63 -22.24
N LEU A 148 0.32 -1.42 -22.86
CA LEU A 148 -0.87 -0.90 -22.19
C LEU A 148 -1.43 -1.87 -21.15
N VAL A 149 -1.49 -3.16 -21.49
CA VAL A 149 -1.90 -4.20 -20.56
C VAL A 149 -0.90 -4.29 -19.39
N ILE A 150 0.40 -4.34 -19.68
CA ILE A 150 1.46 -4.43 -18.64
C ILE A 150 1.41 -3.19 -17.73
N ALA A 151 1.32 -2.00 -18.29
CA ALA A 151 1.31 -0.75 -17.53
C ALA A 151 0.05 -0.62 -16.66
N THR A 152 -1.11 -1.03 -17.17
CA THR A 152 -2.37 -1.06 -16.42
C THR A 152 -2.30 -2.07 -15.28
N PHE A 153 -1.81 -3.28 -15.56
CA PHE A 153 -1.66 -4.34 -14.56
C PHE A 153 -0.65 -3.94 -13.46
N ALA A 154 0.48 -3.33 -13.84
CA ALA A 154 1.49 -2.86 -12.91
C ALA A 154 0.95 -1.77 -11.96
N GLN A 155 0.20 -0.80 -12.50
CA GLN A 155 -0.44 0.24 -11.68
C GLN A 155 -1.52 -0.34 -10.75
N HIS A 156 -2.38 -1.22 -11.26
CA HIS A 156 -3.41 -1.85 -10.45
C HIS A 156 -2.81 -2.68 -9.31
N THR A 157 -1.77 -3.46 -9.60
CA THR A 157 -1.04 -4.24 -8.59
C THR A 157 -0.40 -3.34 -7.53
N LYS A 158 0.12 -2.17 -7.93
CA LYS A 158 0.69 -1.20 -7.00
C LYS A 158 -0.38 -0.61 -6.07
N GLU A 159 -1.52 -0.17 -6.62
CA GLU A 159 -2.64 0.37 -5.82
C GLU A 159 -3.17 -0.68 -4.83
N GLU A 160 -3.34 -1.93 -5.27
CA GLU A 160 -3.78 -3.02 -4.40
C GLU A 160 -2.75 -3.35 -3.32
N LYS A 161 -1.45 -3.30 -3.64
CA LYS A 161 -0.39 -3.48 -2.65
C LYS A 161 -0.41 -2.38 -1.60
N GLU A 162 -0.54 -1.11 -2.01
CA GLU A 162 -0.62 0.01 -1.07
C GLU A 162 -1.83 -0.11 -0.13
N LYS A 163 -2.99 -0.52 -0.64
CA LYS A 163 -4.18 -0.80 0.20
C LYS A 163 -3.94 -1.95 1.17
N LYS A 164 -3.35 -3.05 0.70
CA LYS A 164 -3.00 -4.20 1.55
C LYS A 164 -2.03 -3.82 2.65
N ASP A 165 -1.03 -2.99 2.36
CA ASP A 165 -0.06 -2.52 3.35
C ASP A 165 -0.73 -1.66 4.44
N ILE A 166 -1.72 -0.83 4.08
CA ILE A 166 -2.52 -0.06 5.05
C ILE A 166 -3.35 -0.99 5.93
N LEU A 167 -4.11 -1.91 5.31
CA LEU A 167 -4.97 -2.85 6.04
C LEU A 167 -4.15 -3.78 6.95
N TYR A 168 -2.97 -4.21 6.50
CA TYR A 168 -2.08 -5.03 7.31
C TYR A 168 -1.59 -4.30 8.56
N ARG A 169 -1.31 -2.99 8.47
CA ARG A 169 -0.94 -2.17 9.63
C ARG A 169 -2.11 -2.02 10.61
N GLU A 170 -3.32 -1.80 10.11
CA GLU A 170 -4.54 -1.72 10.92
C GLU A 170 -4.83 -3.04 11.64
N LEU A 171 -4.64 -4.17 10.95
CA LEU A 171 -4.76 -5.50 11.54
C LEU A 171 -3.74 -5.71 12.68
N LEU A 172 -2.48 -5.32 12.48
CA LEU A 172 -1.45 -5.43 13.51
C LEU A 172 -1.75 -4.56 14.73
N ASP A 173 -2.25 -3.35 14.53
CA ASP A 173 -2.63 -2.45 15.62
C ASP A 173 -3.82 -3.02 16.42
N THR A 174 -4.85 -3.49 15.72
CA THR A 174 -6.01 -4.13 16.34
C THR A 174 -5.61 -5.40 17.11
N HIS A 175 -4.72 -6.21 16.55
CA HIS A 175 -4.23 -7.42 17.21
C HIS A 175 -3.45 -7.09 18.49
N LYS A 176 -2.65 -6.01 18.47
CA LYS A 176 -1.94 -5.52 19.65
C LYS A 176 -2.91 -5.07 20.74
N GLN A 177 -3.91 -4.26 20.39
CA GLN A 177 -4.93 -3.80 21.34
C GLN A 177 -5.71 -4.96 21.94
N LEU A 178 -6.12 -5.93 21.12
CA LEU A 178 -6.84 -7.12 21.60
C LEU A 178 -5.98 -7.93 22.58
N LYS A 179 -4.68 -8.06 22.31
CA LYS A 179 -3.76 -8.74 23.21
C LYS A 179 -3.65 -8.00 24.55
N GLU A 180 -3.49 -6.68 24.53
CA GLU A 180 -3.44 -5.85 25.74
C GLU A 180 -4.72 -5.99 26.57
N TYR A 181 -5.90 -5.95 25.95
CA TYR A 181 -7.18 -6.18 26.63
C TYR A 181 -7.29 -7.59 27.20
N THR A 182 -6.82 -8.60 26.48
CA THR A 182 -6.86 -9.99 26.95
C THR A 182 -5.95 -10.18 28.17
N ASP A 183 -4.76 -9.58 28.14
CA ASP A 183 -3.80 -9.62 29.26
C ASP A 183 -4.37 -8.88 30.49
N GLU A 184 -5.02 -7.74 30.29
CA GLU A 184 -5.70 -6.99 31.36
C GLU A 184 -6.88 -7.76 31.94
N LEU A 185 -7.74 -8.33 31.10
CA LEU A 185 -8.85 -9.18 31.53
C LEU A 185 -8.36 -10.36 32.37
N ASN A 186 -7.33 -11.07 31.92
CA ASN A 186 -6.74 -12.18 32.67
C ASN A 186 -6.25 -11.72 34.05
N ARG A 187 -5.58 -10.57 34.13
CA ARG A 187 -5.11 -10.00 35.40
C ARG A 187 -6.29 -9.68 36.33
N LEU A 188 -7.34 -9.06 35.80
CA LEU A 188 -8.54 -8.72 36.56
C LEU A 188 -9.25 -9.97 37.07
N SER A 189 -9.41 -11.00 36.23
CA SER A 189 -10.01 -12.28 36.63
C SER A 189 -9.22 -12.96 37.75
N VAL A 190 -7.88 -12.92 37.70
CA VAL A 190 -7.04 -13.46 38.80
C VAL A 190 -7.26 -12.69 40.10
N ILE A 191 -7.36 -11.36 40.04
CA ILE A 191 -7.61 -10.52 41.22
C ILE A 191 -9.01 -10.77 41.79
N GLU A 192 -10.02 -10.86 40.92
CA GLU A 192 -11.40 -11.14 41.30
C GLU A 192 -11.52 -12.51 41.99
N GLU A 193 -10.90 -13.53 41.42
CA GLU A 193 -10.89 -14.87 42.00
C GLU A 193 -10.18 -14.91 43.36
N ARG A 194 -9.05 -14.20 43.48
CA ARG A 194 -8.35 -14.07 44.77
C ARG A 194 -9.21 -13.37 45.82
N ASN A 195 -9.94 -12.31 45.44
CA ASN A 195 -10.85 -11.60 46.34
C ASN A 195 -12.04 -12.47 46.74
N ARG A 196 -12.57 -13.30 45.82
CA ARG A 196 -13.60 -14.28 46.11
C ARG A 196 -13.11 -15.29 47.15
N ILE A 197 -11.95 -15.90 46.92
CA ILE A 197 -11.32 -16.85 47.86
C ILE A 197 -11.10 -16.18 49.23
N ALA A 198 -10.58 -14.96 49.27
CA ALA A 198 -10.35 -14.25 50.53
C ALA A 198 -11.65 -14.01 51.31
N ARG A 199 -12.75 -13.71 50.62
CA ARG A 199 -14.07 -13.54 51.24
C ARG A 199 -14.63 -14.87 51.75
N ASP A 200 -14.54 -15.92 50.95
CA ASP A 200 -14.98 -17.28 51.35
C ASP A 200 -14.19 -17.78 52.58
N ILE A 201 -12.88 -17.52 52.63
CA ILE A 201 -12.01 -17.80 53.79
C ILE A 201 -12.43 -16.94 54.99
N HIS A 202 -12.61 -15.62 54.80
CA HIS A 202 -13.00 -14.71 55.88
C HIS A 202 -14.34 -15.11 56.50
N ASP A 203 -15.34 -15.42 55.68
CA ASP A 203 -16.66 -15.78 56.17
C ASP A 203 -16.62 -17.13 56.90
N THR A 204 -15.95 -18.13 56.34
CA THR A 204 -15.82 -19.46 56.99
C THR A 204 -15.00 -19.38 58.28
N LEU A 205 -13.81 -18.79 58.24
CA LEU A 205 -12.91 -18.71 59.40
C LEU A 205 -13.47 -17.74 60.46
N GLY A 206 -13.98 -16.59 60.05
CA GLY A 206 -14.56 -15.58 60.96
C GLY A 206 -15.79 -16.09 61.71
N HIS A 207 -16.70 -16.79 61.02
CA HIS A 207 -17.84 -17.43 61.68
C HIS A 207 -17.39 -18.50 62.67
N ASN A 208 -16.45 -19.38 62.28
CA ASN A 208 -15.96 -20.42 63.18
C ASN A 208 -15.21 -19.85 64.39
N MET A 209 -14.40 -18.80 64.22
CA MET A 209 -13.73 -18.12 65.32
C MET A 209 -14.73 -17.48 66.29
N THR A 210 -15.80 -16.87 65.78
CA THR A 210 -16.86 -16.30 66.62
C THR A 210 -17.56 -17.40 67.44
N ALA A 211 -17.87 -18.54 66.81
CA ALA A 211 -18.44 -19.70 67.51
C ALA A 211 -17.49 -20.23 68.59
N LEU A 212 -16.19 -20.31 68.29
CA LEU A 212 -15.14 -20.73 69.23
C LEU A 212 -15.04 -19.79 70.45
N ILE A 213 -15.05 -18.48 70.22
CA ILE A 213 -15.03 -17.48 71.29
C ILE A 213 -16.26 -17.65 72.19
N MET A 214 -17.46 -17.80 71.63
CA MET A 214 -18.68 -18.01 72.42
C MET A 214 -18.63 -19.33 73.20
N GLN A 215 -18.15 -20.43 72.60
CA GLN A 215 -18.02 -21.71 73.30
C GLN A 215 -17.03 -21.63 74.47
N LEU A 216 -15.90 -20.92 74.30
CA LEU A 216 -14.92 -20.69 75.36
C LEU A 216 -15.49 -19.80 76.48
N GLN A 217 -16.21 -18.73 76.14
CA GLN A 217 -16.90 -17.88 77.13
C GLN A 217 -17.92 -18.68 77.95
N MET A 218 -18.68 -19.57 77.32
CA MET A 218 -19.63 -20.45 78.01
C MET A 218 -18.91 -21.46 78.90
N ALA A 219 -17.77 -22.00 78.47
CA ALA A 219 -16.94 -22.89 79.29
C ALA A 219 -16.48 -22.22 80.58
N ASP A 220 -16.04 -20.96 80.49
CA ASP A 220 -15.62 -20.13 81.63
C ASP A 220 -16.77 -19.85 82.59
N HIS A 221 -17.94 -19.48 82.06
CA HIS A 221 -19.15 -19.24 82.86
C HIS A 221 -19.59 -20.48 83.67
N TYR A 222 -19.45 -21.69 83.12
CA TYR A 222 -19.80 -22.93 83.81
C TYR A 222 -18.69 -23.50 84.70
N ALA A 223 -17.48 -22.94 84.68
CA ALA A 223 -16.30 -23.54 85.34
C ALA A 223 -16.48 -23.77 86.85
N MET A 224 -17.21 -22.88 87.53
CA MET A 224 -17.47 -22.99 88.99
C MET A 224 -18.84 -23.60 89.33
N SER A 225 -19.75 -23.71 88.37
CA SER A 225 -21.15 -24.12 88.61
C SER A 225 -21.49 -25.51 88.07
N ASP A 226 -20.87 -25.94 86.97
CA ASP A 226 -21.07 -27.25 86.34
C ASP A 226 -19.81 -27.67 85.55
N ALA A 227 -18.92 -28.41 86.23
CA ALA A 227 -17.66 -28.87 85.65
C ALA A 227 -17.85 -29.79 84.43
N GLY A 228 -18.95 -30.56 84.37
CA GLY A 228 -19.25 -31.45 83.25
C GLY A 228 -19.59 -30.66 81.98
N LYS A 229 -20.46 -29.65 82.09
CA LYS A 229 -20.77 -28.74 80.97
C LYS A 229 -19.56 -27.91 80.55
N SER A 230 -18.74 -27.45 81.48
CA SER A 230 -17.52 -26.71 81.15
C SER A 230 -16.55 -27.55 80.30
N LEU A 231 -16.30 -28.81 80.70
CA LEU A 231 -15.46 -29.74 79.94
C LEU A 231 -16.04 -30.05 78.54
N GLN A 232 -17.37 -30.15 78.43
CA GLN A 232 -18.05 -30.35 77.14
C GLN A 232 -17.85 -29.15 76.21
N MET A 233 -17.97 -27.92 76.70
CA MET A 233 -17.76 -26.71 75.91
C MET A 233 -16.30 -26.54 75.45
N ILE A 234 -15.33 -26.94 76.28
CA ILE A 234 -13.90 -26.99 75.88
C ILE A 234 -13.69 -28.00 74.74
N ASN A 235 -14.24 -29.22 74.86
CA ASN A 235 -14.11 -30.22 73.79
C ASN A 235 -14.79 -29.78 72.49
N ASN A 236 -15.95 -29.13 72.58
CA ASN A 236 -16.64 -28.56 71.42
C ASN A 236 -15.78 -27.46 70.75
N SER A 237 -15.19 -26.56 71.55
CA SER A 237 -14.26 -25.53 71.06
C SER A 237 -13.07 -26.15 70.32
N LEU A 238 -12.52 -27.23 70.87
CA LEU A 238 -11.36 -27.93 70.30
C LEU A 238 -11.73 -28.66 69.00
N ASN A 239 -12.94 -29.22 68.91
CA ASN A 239 -13.47 -29.81 67.67
C ASN A 239 -13.73 -28.74 66.61
N THR A 240 -14.35 -27.62 66.96
CA THR A 240 -14.58 -26.49 66.04
C THR A 240 -13.24 -25.90 65.55
N ALA A 241 -12.21 -25.83 66.39
CA ALA A 241 -10.86 -25.42 65.99
C ALA A 241 -10.25 -26.39 64.95
N LYS A 242 -10.35 -27.69 65.20
CA LYS A 242 -9.83 -28.74 64.29
C LYS A 242 -10.57 -28.75 62.97
N GLU A 243 -11.90 -28.68 62.97
CA GLU A 243 -12.69 -28.60 61.74
C GLU A 243 -12.37 -27.35 60.93
N SER A 244 -12.18 -26.20 61.60
CA SER A 244 -11.80 -24.96 60.92
C SER A 244 -10.44 -25.08 60.23
N LEU A 245 -9.46 -25.68 60.91
CA LEU A 245 -8.12 -25.87 60.35
C LEU A 245 -8.12 -26.86 59.18
N SER A 246 -9.00 -27.87 59.18
CA SER A 246 -9.11 -28.82 58.06
C SER A 246 -9.80 -28.26 56.81
N LYS A 247 -10.50 -27.13 56.94
CA LYS A 247 -11.23 -26.46 55.84
C LYS A 247 -10.41 -25.35 55.16
N ILE A 248 -9.19 -25.10 55.64
CA ILE A 248 -8.19 -24.18 55.08
C ILE A 248 -7.14 -25.00 54.35
#